data_AF-F0ZLA9-F1
#
_entry.id   AF-F0ZLA9-F1
#
_cell.length_a   1.000
_cell.length_b   1.000
_cell.length_c   1.000
_cell.angle_alpha   90.00
_cell.angle_beta   90.00
_cell.angle_gamma   90.00
#
_symmetry.space_group_name_H-M   'P 1'
#
loop_
_entity.id
_entity.type
_entity.pdbx_description
1 polymer ?
#
loop_
_entity_poly.entity_id
_entity_poly.type
_entity_poly.pdbx_seq_one_letter_code
_entity_poly.pdbx_strand_id
1 'polypeptide(L)'
;MRVLVLLVALIFLSRANADYSSAFISGTGCDAAGVEVKFDGTCVAGCGAYFKINAAGTEFTRFTQPNCADSPAPGPQSLTCVTGNGPVSLSDGLTAQCIDTATPTPTFTYNGFNITGGSAANACSGIVYYGVVNGPCTAGCGRYFKISNPYPKVTTTTYNIQWFTDSACATSAGDRSQFTCSSNEVTVGDYKITCSTQGTPAPTSNPTVSPTVTPTATTTGSASSVICNVALLLVALLFALL
;
A
#
# COMPACT_ATOMS: atom_id res chain seq x y z
N MET A 1 -4.79 -39.68 -14.74
CA MET A 1 -5.34 -38.39 -15.24
C MET A 1 -5.93 -37.49 -14.14
N ARG A 2 -6.81 -37.98 -13.25
CA ARG A 2 -7.42 -37.14 -12.17
C ARG A 2 -6.41 -36.52 -11.19
N VAL A 3 -5.35 -37.26 -10.81
CA VAL A 3 -4.30 -36.76 -9.91
C VAL A 3 -3.49 -35.62 -10.54
N LEU A 4 -3.21 -35.70 -11.84
CA LEU A 4 -2.46 -34.68 -12.57
C LEU A 4 -3.24 -33.35 -12.67
N VAL A 5 -4.55 -33.42 -12.89
CA VAL A 5 -5.41 -32.22 -12.94
C VAL A 5 -5.47 -31.54 -11.58
N LEU A 6 -5.53 -32.30 -10.48
CA LEU A 6 -5.51 -31.75 -9.12
C LEU A 6 -4.17 -31.08 -8.79
N LEU A 7 -3.06 -31.70 -9.19
CA LEU A 7 -1.72 -31.19 -8.95
C LEU A 7 -1.47 -29.88 -9.71
N VAL A 8 -1.91 -29.82 -10.97
CA VAL A 8 -1.80 -28.60 -11.80
C VAL A 8 -2.63 -27.47 -11.20
N ALA A 9 -3.87 -27.73 -10.75
CA ALA A 9 -4.69 -26.73 -10.07
C ALA A 9 -4.01 -26.18 -8.80
N LEU A 10 -3.43 -27.05 -7.96
CA LEU A 10 -2.70 -26.65 -6.75
C LEU A 10 -1.46 -25.79 -7.05
N ILE A 11 -0.75 -26.05 -8.15
CA ILE A 11 0.41 -25.26 -8.58
C ILE A 11 -0.01 -23.86 -9.06
N PHE A 12 -1.16 -23.74 -9.73
CA PHE A 12 -1.68 -22.44 -10.14
C PHE A 12 -2.18 -21.61 -8.95
N LEU A 13 -2.80 -22.25 -7.95
CA LEU A 13 -3.22 -21.56 -6.72
C LEU A 13 -2.03 -21.09 -5.87
N SER A 14 -0.93 -21.84 -5.80
CA SER A 14 0.24 -21.44 -5.01
C SER A 14 1.06 -20.32 -5.65
N ARG A 15 0.99 -20.15 -6.98
CA ARG A 15 1.65 -19.05 -7.69
C ARG A 15 0.87 -17.74 -7.65
N ALA A 16 -0.46 -17.79 -7.54
CA ALA A 16 -1.29 -16.59 -7.62
C ALA A 16 -0.94 -15.52 -6.55
N ASN A 17 -0.40 -15.94 -5.41
CA ASN A 17 -0.14 -15.05 -4.28
C ASN A 17 1.34 -14.80 -3.98
N ALA A 18 2.28 -15.50 -4.62
CA ALA A 18 3.72 -15.32 -4.39
C ALA A 18 4.20 -13.91 -4.79
N ASP A 19 3.47 -13.26 -5.69
CA ASP A 19 3.77 -11.93 -6.18
C ASP A 19 3.24 -10.82 -5.24
N TYR A 20 2.58 -11.13 -4.12
CA TYR A 20 1.96 -10.13 -3.25
C TYR A 20 2.52 -10.17 -1.82
N SER A 21 2.66 -8.99 -1.21
CA SER A 21 3.25 -8.85 0.14
C SER A 21 2.29 -8.28 1.17
N SER A 22 1.24 -7.59 0.72
CA SER A 22 0.21 -7.00 1.58
C SER A 22 -1.09 -6.80 0.81
N ALA A 23 -2.17 -6.50 1.51
CA ALA A 23 -3.41 -6.00 0.93
C ALA A 23 -3.88 -4.76 1.68
N PHE A 24 -4.44 -3.83 0.91
CA PHE A 24 -5.07 -2.62 1.43
C PHE A 24 -6.56 -2.87 1.63
N ILE A 25 -7.03 -2.70 2.87
CA ILE A 25 -8.42 -2.88 3.27
C ILE A 25 -9.08 -1.51 3.36
N SER A 26 -10.23 -1.35 2.70
CA SER A 26 -11.03 -0.13 2.72
C SER A 26 -12.52 -0.44 2.70
N GLY A 27 -13.38 0.51 3.05
CA GLY A 27 -14.84 0.34 3.05
C GLY A 27 -15.51 0.94 4.28
N THR A 28 -16.69 0.43 4.62
CA THR A 28 -17.47 0.91 5.76
C THR A 28 -16.69 0.76 7.07
N GLY A 29 -16.60 1.84 7.85
CA GLY A 29 -15.87 1.85 9.12
C GLY A 29 -14.36 2.10 8.98
N CYS A 30 -13.80 2.05 7.77
CA CYS A 30 -12.45 2.53 7.50
C CYS A 30 -12.43 4.06 7.40
N ASP A 31 -11.34 4.67 7.84
CA ASP A 31 -11.03 6.04 7.43
C ASP A 31 -10.68 6.06 5.93
N ALA A 32 -10.54 7.26 5.34
CA ALA A 32 -10.20 7.37 3.92
C ALA A 32 -8.78 6.89 3.57
N ALA A 33 -7.97 6.56 4.59
CA ALA A 33 -6.63 6.04 4.43
C ALA A 33 -6.58 4.52 4.47
N GLY A 34 -7.69 3.83 4.79
CA GLY A 34 -7.76 2.38 4.86
C GLY A 34 -6.75 1.78 5.84
N VAL A 35 -6.47 0.50 5.70
CA VAL A 35 -5.40 -0.17 6.45
C VAL A 35 -4.65 -1.14 5.56
N GLU A 36 -3.32 -1.09 5.62
CA GLU A 36 -2.47 -2.07 4.97
C GLU A 36 -2.23 -3.26 5.90
N VAL A 37 -2.49 -4.46 5.41
CA VAL A 37 -2.31 -5.72 6.15
C VAL A 37 -1.32 -6.60 5.40
N LYS A 38 -0.21 -6.96 6.05
CA LYS A 38 0.86 -7.77 5.46
C LYS A 38 0.49 -9.25 5.40
N PHE A 39 1.05 -9.95 4.42
CA PHE A 39 0.90 -11.39 4.23
C PHE A 39 1.93 -12.15 5.06
N ASP A 40 1.97 -11.86 6.36
CA ASP A 40 2.88 -12.48 7.33
C ASP A 40 2.14 -13.05 8.55
N GLY A 41 0.79 -12.98 8.55
CA GLY A 41 -0.03 -13.41 9.67
C GLY A 41 -0.03 -12.44 10.85
N THR A 42 0.54 -11.24 10.70
CA THR A 42 0.48 -10.19 11.73
C THR A 42 -0.93 -9.64 11.85
N CYS A 43 -1.35 -9.43 13.10
CA CYS A 43 -2.62 -8.78 13.39
C CYS A 43 -2.46 -7.25 13.28
N VAL A 44 -3.31 -6.59 12.50
CA VAL A 44 -3.27 -5.14 12.28
C VAL A 44 -4.60 -4.52 12.68
N ALA A 45 -4.55 -3.44 13.48
CA ALA A 45 -5.73 -2.67 13.85
C ALA A 45 -6.11 -1.68 12.73
N GLY A 46 -7.39 -1.59 12.40
CA GLY A 46 -7.88 -0.64 11.41
C GLY A 46 -9.39 -0.73 11.24
N CYS A 47 -10.02 0.29 10.69
CA CYS A 47 -11.45 0.28 10.35
C CYS A 47 -12.40 -0.14 11.51
N GLY A 48 -12.05 0.21 12.76
CA GLY A 48 -12.80 -0.20 13.95
C GLY A 48 -12.73 -1.71 14.28
N ALA A 49 -11.78 -2.45 13.71
CA ALA A 49 -11.58 -3.88 13.91
C ALA A 49 -10.08 -4.26 13.88
N TYR A 50 -9.81 -5.56 13.91
CA TYR A 50 -8.47 -6.12 13.75
C TYR A 50 -8.46 -7.14 12.61
N PHE A 51 -7.38 -7.17 11.84
CA PHE A 51 -7.28 -7.95 10.61
C PHE A 51 -6.03 -8.81 10.58
N LYS A 52 -6.14 -9.97 9.95
CA LYS A 52 -5.01 -10.84 9.66
C LYS A 52 -5.16 -11.42 8.26
N ILE A 53 -4.07 -11.43 7.51
CA ILE A 53 -3.97 -12.19 6.27
C ILE A 53 -2.92 -13.27 6.47
N ASN A 54 -3.24 -14.51 6.09
CA ASN A 54 -2.31 -15.61 6.26
C ASN A 54 -1.05 -15.40 5.38
N ALA A 55 0.04 -16.11 5.71
CA ALA A 55 1.30 -15.94 4.99
C ALA A 55 1.22 -16.31 3.49
N ALA A 56 0.21 -17.09 3.12
CA ALA A 56 -0.06 -17.46 1.74
C ALA A 56 -0.88 -16.40 0.97
N GLY A 57 -1.36 -15.33 1.62
CA GLY A 57 -2.24 -14.33 1.00
C GLY A 57 -3.60 -14.86 0.55
N THR A 58 -4.00 -16.07 0.97
CA THR A 58 -5.22 -16.74 0.49
C THR A 58 -6.43 -16.54 1.40
N GLU A 59 -6.20 -16.10 2.64
CA GLU A 59 -7.24 -16.00 3.65
C GLU A 59 -7.16 -14.66 4.37
N PHE A 60 -8.29 -13.96 4.39
CA PHE A 60 -8.52 -12.76 5.16
C PHE A 60 -9.42 -13.08 6.36
N THR A 61 -9.02 -12.63 7.54
CA THR A 61 -9.77 -12.86 8.77
C THR A 61 -9.92 -11.56 9.55
N ARG A 62 -11.14 -11.33 10.05
CA ARG A 62 -11.52 -10.17 10.86
C ARG A 62 -11.76 -10.61 12.31
N PHE A 63 -11.36 -9.73 13.23
CA PHE A 63 -11.39 -9.92 14.67
C PHE A 63 -11.95 -8.68 15.36
N THR A 64 -12.55 -8.88 16.53
CA THR A 64 -13.11 -7.78 17.34
C THR A 64 -12.19 -7.39 18.49
N GLN A 65 -11.26 -8.28 18.89
CA GLN A 65 -10.36 -8.02 20.00
C GLN A 65 -8.93 -7.67 19.55
N PRO A 66 -8.21 -6.84 20.35
CA PRO A 66 -6.80 -6.55 20.12
C PRO A 66 -5.96 -7.82 19.96
N ASN A 67 -4.94 -7.73 19.11
CA ASN A 67 -4.01 -8.83 18.81
C ASN A 67 -4.69 -10.08 18.24
N CYS A 68 -5.94 -9.96 17.74
CA CYS A 68 -6.68 -11.06 17.14
C CYS A 68 -6.88 -12.21 18.15
N ALA A 69 -7.17 -11.85 19.41
CA ALA A 69 -7.28 -12.78 20.53
C ALA A 69 -8.60 -13.56 20.58
N ASP A 70 -9.63 -13.09 19.89
CA ASP A 70 -10.95 -13.72 19.82
C ASP A 70 -11.08 -14.73 18.68
N SER A 71 -12.16 -15.52 18.73
CA SER A 71 -12.55 -16.36 17.61
C SER A 71 -13.08 -15.46 16.49
N PRO A 72 -12.61 -15.66 15.24
CA PRO A 72 -12.98 -14.76 14.15
C PRO A 72 -14.46 -14.84 13.82
N ALA A 73 -15.12 -13.68 13.80
CA ALA A 73 -16.51 -13.52 13.43
C ALA A 73 -16.65 -12.27 12.53
N PRO A 74 -16.98 -12.42 11.23
CA PRO A 74 -17.26 -13.68 10.53
C PRO A 74 -16.02 -14.57 10.37
N GLY A 75 -16.24 -15.85 10.03
CA GLY A 75 -15.16 -16.80 9.78
C GLY A 75 -14.24 -16.37 8.62
N PRO A 76 -13.10 -17.06 8.43
CA PRO A 76 -12.12 -16.73 7.39
C PRO A 76 -12.76 -16.64 6.01
N GLN A 77 -12.37 -15.61 5.25
CA GLN A 77 -12.81 -15.37 3.89
C GLN A 77 -11.68 -15.66 2.92
N SER A 78 -12.03 -16.23 1.76
CA SER A 78 -11.06 -16.45 0.70
C SER A 78 -10.65 -15.12 0.08
N LEU A 79 -9.36 -14.85 0.08
CA LEU A 79 -8.74 -13.75 -0.63
C LEU A 79 -8.00 -14.33 -1.84
N THR A 80 -8.47 -14.02 -3.04
CA THR A 80 -7.77 -14.40 -4.27
C THR A 80 -7.18 -13.14 -4.90
N CYS A 81 -5.87 -12.95 -4.73
CA CYS A 81 -5.17 -11.87 -5.39
C CYS A 81 -4.93 -12.27 -6.85
N VAL A 82 -5.39 -11.43 -7.78
CA VAL A 82 -5.16 -11.64 -9.21
C VAL A 82 -4.68 -10.33 -9.81
N THR A 83 -3.59 -10.40 -10.57
CA THR A 83 -2.97 -9.22 -11.16
C THR A 83 -3.93 -8.56 -12.12
N GLY A 84 -4.19 -7.26 -11.93
CA GLY A 84 -5.11 -6.48 -12.76
C GLY A 84 -6.59 -6.64 -12.41
N ASN A 85 -6.95 -7.49 -11.46
CA ASN A 85 -8.31 -7.49 -10.94
C ASN A 85 -8.49 -6.36 -9.93
N GLY A 86 -9.67 -5.73 -9.98
CA GLY A 86 -10.06 -4.67 -9.06
C GLY A 86 -10.18 -5.15 -7.60
N PRO A 87 -10.67 -4.28 -6.70
CA PRO A 87 -10.85 -4.63 -5.29
C PRO A 87 -11.71 -5.88 -5.13
N VAL A 88 -11.27 -6.81 -4.27
CA VAL A 88 -12.03 -7.98 -3.86
C VAL A 88 -13.02 -7.55 -2.79
N SER A 89 -14.32 -7.73 -3.02
CA SER A 89 -15.33 -7.49 -2.00
C SER A 89 -15.20 -8.51 -0.87
N LEU A 90 -15.11 -8.00 0.35
CA LEU A 90 -15.17 -8.77 1.58
C LEU A 90 -16.56 -8.61 2.22
N SER A 91 -16.81 -9.34 3.31
CA SER A 91 -18.02 -9.14 4.12
C SER A 91 -18.11 -7.71 4.66
N ASP A 92 -19.32 -7.33 5.11
CA ASP A 92 -19.57 -6.09 5.84
C ASP A 92 -19.28 -4.80 5.04
N GLY A 93 -19.22 -4.89 3.70
CA GLY A 93 -18.93 -3.76 2.82
C GLY A 93 -17.45 -3.33 2.84
N LEU A 94 -16.56 -4.20 3.32
CA LEU A 94 -15.12 -4.03 3.16
C LEU A 94 -14.69 -4.49 1.76
N THR A 95 -13.56 -3.98 1.32
CA THR A 95 -12.90 -4.36 0.08
C THR A 95 -11.41 -4.51 0.36
N ALA A 96 -10.78 -5.53 -0.23
CA ALA A 96 -9.34 -5.76 -0.17
C ALA A 96 -8.72 -5.57 -1.54
N GLN A 97 -7.59 -4.88 -1.60
CA GLN A 97 -6.80 -4.75 -2.82
C GLN A 97 -5.37 -5.21 -2.57
N CYS A 98 -4.94 -6.28 -3.23
CA CYS A 98 -3.61 -6.84 -3.04
C CYS A 98 -2.51 -5.98 -3.68
N ILE A 99 -1.37 -5.89 -2.99
CA ILE A 99 -0.20 -5.08 -3.35
C ILE A 99 0.95 -6.01 -3.77
N ASP A 100 1.54 -5.79 -4.95
CA ASP A 100 2.65 -6.65 -5.43
C ASP A 100 3.89 -6.46 -4.58
N THR A 101 4.57 -7.55 -4.28
CA THR A 101 5.97 -7.60 -3.83
C THR A 101 6.93 -7.12 -4.92
N ALA A 102 6.62 -7.35 -6.20
CA ALA A 102 7.49 -6.95 -7.32
C ALA A 102 7.28 -5.51 -7.79
N THR A 103 6.39 -4.73 -7.14
CA THR A 103 6.14 -3.37 -7.59
C THR A 103 7.37 -2.50 -7.31
N PRO A 104 7.94 -1.81 -8.32
CA PRO A 104 8.87 -0.72 -8.05
C PRO A 104 8.21 0.24 -7.06
N THR A 105 9.00 0.80 -6.14
CA THR A 105 8.57 1.87 -5.23
C THR A 105 7.63 2.80 -6.00
N PRO A 106 6.40 3.05 -5.52
CA PRO A 106 5.42 3.81 -6.28
C PRO A 106 6.06 5.12 -6.69
N THR A 107 6.31 5.26 -7.99
CA THR A 107 6.79 6.51 -8.57
C THR A 107 5.57 7.38 -8.69
N PHE A 108 5.26 8.08 -7.60
CA PHE A 108 4.29 9.15 -7.65
C PHE A 108 4.78 10.14 -8.72
N THR A 109 3.94 10.41 -9.71
CA THR A 109 4.25 11.45 -10.70
C THR A 109 4.33 12.81 -10.01
N TYR A 110 3.48 13.03 -9.00
CA TYR A 110 3.41 14.25 -8.21
C TYR A 110 3.75 13.96 -6.75
N ASN A 111 4.74 14.69 -6.21
CA ASN A 111 5.25 14.50 -4.84
C ASN A 111 4.98 15.73 -3.97
N GLY A 112 4.41 16.78 -4.56
CA GLY A 112 4.04 17.99 -3.86
C GLY A 112 2.70 18.55 -4.36
N PHE A 113 1.87 19.00 -3.44
CA PHE A 113 0.62 19.70 -3.74
C PHE A 113 0.69 21.09 -3.12
N ASN A 114 0.44 22.13 -3.90
CA ASN A 114 0.29 23.48 -3.38
C ASN A 114 -1.20 23.84 -3.34
N ILE A 115 -1.74 24.08 -2.15
CA ILE A 115 -3.16 24.38 -1.95
C ILE A 115 -3.31 25.89 -1.68
N THR A 116 -4.14 26.54 -2.50
CA THR A 116 -4.48 27.96 -2.44
C THR A 116 -6.00 28.15 -2.48
N GLY A 117 -6.49 29.36 -2.23
CA GLY A 117 -7.92 29.68 -2.31
C GLY A 117 -8.65 29.47 -0.98
N GLY A 118 -9.92 29.06 -1.02
CA GLY A 118 -10.78 28.90 0.16
C GLY A 118 -11.63 30.13 0.47
N SER A 119 -12.71 29.93 1.21
CA SER A 119 -13.56 31.01 1.71
C SER A 119 -12.82 31.88 2.74
N ALA A 120 -13.32 33.08 3.05
CA ALA A 120 -12.64 34.01 3.95
C ALA A 120 -12.29 33.42 5.34
N ALA A 121 -13.06 32.45 5.83
CA ALA A 121 -12.80 31.74 7.08
C ALA A 121 -11.72 30.64 6.96
N ASN A 122 -11.46 30.13 5.75
CA ASN A 122 -10.58 29.01 5.46
C ASN A 122 -9.58 29.33 4.34
N ALA A 123 -9.12 30.58 4.25
CA ALA A 123 -8.24 31.00 3.18
C ALA A 123 -6.86 30.31 3.29
N CYS A 124 -6.45 29.61 2.23
CA CYS A 124 -5.13 29.04 2.04
C CYS A 124 -4.23 30.03 1.31
N SER A 125 -3.11 30.40 1.92
CA SER A 125 -2.05 31.15 1.24
C SER A 125 -0.87 30.24 0.91
N GLY A 126 -1.07 29.30 -0.02
CA GLY A 126 0.03 28.55 -0.65
C GLY A 126 0.66 27.50 0.25
N ILE A 127 -0.15 26.58 0.76
CA ILE A 127 0.35 25.49 1.60
C ILE A 127 0.96 24.44 0.72
N VAL A 128 2.28 24.28 0.83
CA VAL A 128 3.01 23.28 0.07
C VAL A 128 3.11 22.01 0.90
N TYR A 129 2.32 21.02 0.50
CA TYR A 129 2.34 19.67 1.05
C TYR A 129 3.35 18.85 0.27
N TYR A 130 4.49 18.55 0.88
CA TYR A 130 5.45 17.57 0.39
C TYR A 130 5.40 16.36 1.30
N GLY A 131 5.00 15.20 0.79
CA GLY A 131 4.90 14.05 1.65
C GLY A 131 4.26 12.83 1.02
N VAL A 132 4.66 11.68 1.57
CA VAL A 132 4.13 10.35 1.27
C VAL A 132 2.62 10.42 1.30
N VAL A 133 2.00 10.11 0.17
CA VAL A 133 0.56 9.94 0.10
C VAL A 133 0.13 8.92 1.17
N ASN A 134 -0.85 9.27 2.01
CA ASN A 134 -1.22 8.59 3.28
C ASN A 134 -0.41 9.00 4.53
N GLY A 135 0.32 10.12 4.51
CA GLY A 135 1.01 10.70 5.66
C GLY A 135 0.10 11.24 6.78
N PRO A 136 0.69 11.85 7.83
CA PRO A 136 -0.06 12.44 8.94
C PRO A 136 -0.94 13.61 8.49
N CYS A 137 -1.92 13.95 9.32
CA CYS A 137 -2.74 15.15 9.14
C CYS A 137 -1.86 16.40 9.04
N THR A 138 -2.13 17.28 8.08
CA THR A 138 -1.39 18.53 7.91
C THR A 138 -2.29 19.72 8.21
N ALA A 139 -1.79 20.63 9.05
CA ALA A 139 -2.47 21.88 9.34
C ALA A 139 -2.45 22.79 8.11
N GLY A 140 -3.60 23.35 7.76
CA GLY A 140 -3.70 24.29 6.68
C GLY A 140 -5.09 24.83 6.41
N CYS A 141 -5.15 26.08 5.90
CA CYS A 141 -6.40 26.72 5.49
C CYS A 141 -7.41 26.87 6.65
N GLY A 142 -6.90 27.14 7.86
CA GLY A 142 -7.72 27.20 9.08
C GLY A 142 -8.24 25.83 9.59
N ARG A 143 -7.85 24.72 8.95
CA ARG A 143 -8.28 23.35 9.27
C ARG A 143 -7.10 22.39 9.23
N TYR A 144 -7.38 21.09 9.27
CA TYR A 144 -6.41 20.05 8.97
C TYR A 144 -6.87 19.26 7.75
N PHE A 145 -5.95 18.74 6.95
CA PHE A 145 -6.27 17.93 5.78
C PHE A 145 -5.32 16.76 5.62
N LYS A 146 -5.79 15.74 4.89
CA LYS A 146 -5.00 14.59 4.44
C LYS A 146 -5.22 14.36 2.96
N ILE A 147 -4.14 14.14 2.23
CA ILE A 147 -4.18 13.71 0.84
C ILE A 147 -3.87 12.21 0.79
N SER A 148 -4.80 11.43 0.25
CA SER A 148 -4.64 10.00 0.01
C SER A 148 -4.74 9.69 -1.48
N ASN A 149 -4.03 8.67 -1.93
CA ASN A 149 -4.18 8.12 -3.28
C ASN A 149 -5.02 6.87 -3.07
N PRO A 150 -6.22 6.79 -3.69
CA PRO A 150 -7.05 5.59 -3.58
C PRO A 150 -6.33 4.33 -4.12
N TYR A 151 -5.28 4.50 -4.94
CA TYR A 151 -4.57 3.41 -5.59
C TYR A 151 -3.06 3.64 -5.61
N PRO A 152 -2.30 3.12 -4.62
CA PRO A 152 -0.85 3.31 -4.55
C PRO A 152 -0.07 2.63 -5.69
N LYS A 153 -0.72 1.83 -6.55
CA LYS A 153 -0.04 0.86 -7.44
C LYS A 153 -0.10 1.19 -8.94
N VAL A 154 -0.93 2.15 -9.33
CA VAL A 154 -1.01 2.61 -10.72
C VAL A 154 -0.43 4.02 -10.78
N THR A 155 0.11 4.43 -11.92
CA THR A 155 0.40 5.84 -12.23
C THR A 155 -0.91 6.61 -12.24
N THR A 156 -1.53 6.76 -11.07
CA THR A 156 -2.77 7.48 -10.91
C THR A 156 -2.43 8.92 -10.65
N THR A 157 -3.02 9.75 -11.48
CA THR A 157 -3.08 11.17 -11.26
C THR A 157 -4.24 11.52 -10.33
N THR A 158 -5.04 10.55 -9.87
CA THR A 158 -6.21 10.75 -9.02
C THR A 158 -5.86 10.64 -7.54
N TYR A 159 -6.28 11.64 -6.76
CA TYR A 159 -6.07 11.77 -5.34
C TYR A 159 -7.37 12.14 -4.64
N ASN A 160 -7.46 11.84 -3.35
CA ASN A 160 -8.51 12.31 -2.47
C ASN A 160 -7.93 13.34 -1.52
N ILE A 161 -8.66 14.43 -1.29
CA ILE A 161 -8.44 15.34 -0.18
C ILE A 161 -9.60 15.21 0.79
N GLN A 162 -9.29 15.07 2.08
CA GLN A 162 -10.27 15.08 3.16
C GLN A 162 -9.87 16.10 4.21
N TRP A 163 -10.86 16.84 4.69
CA TRP A 163 -10.69 17.87 5.72
C TRP A 163 -11.11 17.38 7.10
N PHE A 164 -10.42 17.86 8.13
CA PHE A 164 -10.56 17.46 9.51
C PHE A 164 -10.54 18.68 10.44
N THR A 165 -11.17 18.54 11.60
CA THR A 165 -11.22 19.62 12.62
C THR A 165 -10.11 19.49 13.67
N ASP A 166 -9.37 18.38 13.69
CA ASP A 166 -8.29 18.13 14.64
C ASP A 166 -7.00 17.66 13.94
N SER A 167 -5.87 17.88 14.62
CA SER A 167 -4.53 17.55 14.13
C SER A 167 -4.24 16.04 14.06
N ALA A 168 -5.07 15.21 14.70
CA ALA A 168 -4.95 13.77 14.66
C ALA A 168 -5.71 13.15 13.47
N CYS A 169 -6.44 13.96 12.67
CA CYS A 169 -7.34 13.48 11.62
C CYS A 169 -8.43 12.52 12.15
N ALA A 170 -8.84 12.66 13.41
CA ALA A 170 -9.83 11.78 14.02
C ALA A 170 -11.28 12.18 13.64
N THR A 171 -11.52 13.47 13.52
CA THR A 171 -12.85 14.06 13.30
C THR A 171 -12.93 14.65 11.90
N SER A 172 -13.63 13.96 11.01
CA SER A 172 -13.91 14.44 9.66
C SER A 172 -14.76 15.71 9.70
N ALA A 173 -14.36 16.74 8.94
CA ALA A 173 -15.16 17.94 8.74
C ALA A 173 -16.32 17.74 7.74
N GLY A 174 -16.48 16.53 7.19
CA GLY A 174 -17.51 16.18 6.20
C GLY A 174 -17.13 16.48 4.75
N ASP A 175 -16.16 17.37 4.53
CA ASP A 175 -15.71 17.75 3.20
C ASP A 175 -14.68 16.73 2.68
N ARG A 176 -15.10 15.93 1.71
CA ARG A 176 -14.22 15.03 0.95
C ARG A 176 -14.36 15.31 -0.53
N SER A 177 -13.25 15.30 -1.24
CA SER A 177 -13.27 15.48 -2.69
C SER A 177 -12.18 14.67 -3.35
N GLN A 178 -12.48 14.20 -4.54
CA GLN A 178 -11.52 13.54 -5.41
C GLN A 178 -11.08 14.51 -6.49
N PHE A 179 -9.78 14.53 -6.80
CA PHE A 179 -9.22 15.38 -7.83
C PHE A 179 -8.19 14.62 -8.65
N THR A 180 -8.04 14.99 -9.92
CA THR A 180 -7.09 14.34 -10.82
C THR A 180 -6.09 15.36 -11.35
N CYS A 181 -4.81 15.18 -11.05
CA CYS A 181 -3.68 15.93 -11.59
C CYS A 181 -3.42 15.56 -13.06
N SER A 182 -4.37 15.88 -13.94
CA SER A 182 -4.17 15.81 -15.40
C SER A 182 -3.52 17.08 -15.96
N SER A 183 -3.54 18.16 -15.18
CA SER A 183 -2.86 19.42 -15.45
C SER A 183 -2.15 19.91 -14.19
N ASN A 184 -1.34 20.97 -14.31
CA ASN A 184 -0.64 21.56 -13.17
C ASN A 184 -1.60 22.08 -12.09
N GLU A 185 -2.90 22.22 -12.36
CA GLU A 185 -3.85 22.85 -11.45
C GLU A 185 -5.24 22.20 -11.50
N VAL A 186 -5.86 22.03 -10.33
CA VAL A 186 -7.22 21.50 -10.18
C VAL A 186 -7.98 22.30 -9.13
N THR A 187 -9.22 22.66 -9.44
CA THR A 187 -10.13 23.32 -8.47
C THR A 187 -11.01 22.27 -7.79
N VAL A 188 -11.08 22.34 -6.47
CA VAL A 188 -11.83 21.43 -5.61
C VAL A 188 -12.64 22.26 -4.61
N GLY A 189 -13.94 22.44 -4.90
CA GLY A 189 -14.75 23.43 -4.18
C GLY A 189 -14.14 24.83 -4.34
N ASP A 190 -13.87 25.51 -3.23
CA ASP A 190 -13.25 26.84 -3.20
C ASP A 190 -11.72 26.80 -3.26
N TYR A 191 -11.11 25.61 -3.25
CA TYR A 191 -9.67 25.43 -3.20
C TYR A 191 -9.09 25.18 -4.58
N LYS A 192 -7.87 25.67 -4.79
CA LYS A 192 -7.07 25.48 -6.00
C LYS A 192 -5.82 24.71 -5.61
N ILE A 193 -5.69 23.51 -6.16
CA ILE A 193 -4.62 22.56 -5.90
C ILE A 193 -3.70 22.54 -7.11
N THR A 194 -2.47 23.03 -6.95
CA THR A 194 -1.43 22.91 -7.97
C THR A 194 -0.63 21.63 -7.72
N CYS A 195 -0.61 20.74 -8.69
CA CYS A 195 0.14 19.48 -8.60
C CYS A 195 1.56 19.72 -9.11
N SER A 196 2.55 19.45 -8.26
CA SER A 196 3.96 19.59 -8.61
C SER A 196 4.61 18.21 -8.75
N THR A 197 5.15 17.95 -9.93
CA THR A 197 6.14 16.88 -10.11
C THR A 197 7.40 17.36 -9.40
N GLN A 198 7.95 16.57 -8.47
CA GLN A 198 9.27 16.90 -7.97
C GLN A 198 10.21 16.83 -9.16
N GLY A 199 10.72 17.99 -9.60
CA GLY A 199 11.83 18.01 -10.53
C GLY A 199 12.91 17.14 -9.91
N THR A 200 13.41 16.17 -10.68
CA THR A 200 14.60 15.40 -10.29
C THR A 200 15.58 16.40 -9.67
N PRO A 201 16.00 16.23 -8.40
CA PRO A 201 16.90 17.21 -7.78
C PRO A 201 18.03 17.45 -8.77
N ALA A 202 18.27 18.72 -9.11
CA ALA A 202 19.32 19.07 -10.05
C ALA A 202 20.59 18.32 -9.61
N PRO A 203 21.29 17.63 -10.53
CA PRO A 203 22.39 16.75 -10.15
C PRO A 203 23.30 17.52 -9.21
N THR A 204 23.35 17.10 -7.95
CA THR A 204 24.24 17.70 -6.96
C THR A 204 25.62 17.57 -7.58
N SER A 205 26.24 18.71 -7.93
CA SER A 205 27.58 18.70 -8.51
C SER A 205 28.49 18.07 -7.48
N ASN A 206 28.76 16.78 -7.63
CA ASN A 206 29.66 16.07 -6.74
C ASN A 206 31.03 16.72 -6.98
N PRO A 207 31.64 17.42 -6.00
CA PRO A 207 32.98 17.93 -6.20
C PRO A 207 33.87 16.73 -6.53
N THR A 208 34.56 16.79 -7.66
CA THR A 208 35.49 15.75 -8.09
C THR A 208 36.65 15.69 -7.09
N VAL A 209 36.48 14.90 -6.04
CA VAL A 209 37.60 14.45 -5.22
C VAL A 209 38.32 13.36 -5.99
N SER A 210 39.52 13.70 -6.47
CA SER A 210 40.48 12.76 -7.04
C SER A 210 40.81 11.70 -5.98
N PRO A 211 40.51 10.40 -6.21
CA PRO A 211 40.79 9.38 -5.22
C PRO A 211 42.29 9.07 -5.17
N THR A 212 42.91 9.29 -4.00
CA THR A 212 44.15 8.59 -3.62
C THR A 212 43.76 7.17 -3.23
N VAL A 213 44.08 6.21 -4.09
CA VAL A 213 43.85 4.78 -3.84
C VAL A 213 44.86 4.25 -2.83
N THR A 214 44.37 3.83 -1.66
CA THR A 214 45.09 2.92 -0.75
C THR A 214 44.51 1.51 -0.94
N PRO A 215 45.30 0.50 -1.35
CA PRO A 215 44.80 -0.85 -1.58
C PRO A 215 44.36 -1.49 -0.26
N THR A 216 43.07 -1.84 -0.16
CA THR A 216 42.53 -2.67 0.92
C THR A 216 42.38 -4.11 0.43
N ALA A 217 42.96 -5.05 1.17
CA ALA A 217 42.95 -6.47 0.86
C ALA A 217 41.53 -7.05 0.86
N THR A 218 41.20 -7.78 -0.20
CA THR A 218 39.94 -8.48 -0.40
C THR A 218 40.00 -9.84 0.32
N THR A 219 39.14 -10.05 1.31
CA THR A 219 38.88 -11.36 1.90
C THR A 219 37.59 -11.96 1.33
N THR A 220 37.76 -13.07 0.62
CA THR A 220 36.69 -13.87 0.01
C THR A 220 35.93 -14.65 1.08
N GLY A 221 34.66 -14.30 1.32
CA GLY A 221 33.77 -15.01 2.23
C GLY A 221 32.75 -15.89 1.48
N SER A 222 32.71 -17.16 1.87
CA SER A 222 31.94 -18.27 1.31
C SER A 222 30.44 -18.05 1.13
N ALA A 223 29.92 -18.48 -0.02
CA ALA A 223 28.50 -18.75 -0.25
C ALA A 223 28.15 -20.16 0.24
N SER A 224 27.14 -20.29 1.11
CA SER A 224 26.44 -21.55 1.36
C SER A 224 25.08 -21.30 2.01
N SER A 225 24.00 -21.51 1.24
CA SER A 225 22.68 -21.97 1.72
C SER A 225 21.59 -21.85 0.63
N VAL A 226 21.69 -22.60 -0.49
CA VAL A 226 20.57 -22.74 -1.46
C VAL A 226 20.42 -24.19 -1.94
N ILE A 227 20.62 -25.19 -1.07
CA ILE A 227 20.51 -26.62 -1.45
C ILE A 227 19.35 -27.34 -0.75
N CYS A 228 18.71 -26.76 0.27
CA CYS A 228 17.75 -27.51 1.09
C CYS A 228 16.34 -27.73 0.47
N ASN A 229 15.91 -26.92 -0.51
CA ASN A 229 14.53 -27.03 -1.04
C ASN A 229 14.36 -27.97 -2.25
N VAL A 230 15.45 -28.39 -2.92
CA VAL A 230 15.34 -29.28 -4.09
C VAL A 230 15.20 -30.76 -3.70
N ALA A 231 15.73 -31.15 -2.53
CA ALA A 231 15.68 -32.54 -2.06
C ALA A 231 14.27 -32.98 -1.62
N LEU A 232 13.47 -32.10 -1.01
CA LEU A 232 12.09 -32.45 -0.60
C LEU A 232 11.16 -32.65 -1.80
N LEU A 233 11.37 -31.90 -2.89
CA LEU A 233 10.53 -32.00 -4.09
C LEU A 233 10.72 -33.34 -4.82
N LEU A 234 11.96 -33.87 -4.82
CA LEU A 234 12.30 -35.14 -5.46
C LEU A 234 11.75 -36.36 -4.69
N VAL A 235 11.70 -36.30 -3.36
CA VAL A 235 11.13 -37.38 -2.54
C VAL A 235 9.60 -37.45 -2.72
N ALA A 236 8.92 -36.30 -2.80
CA ALA A 236 7.48 -36.28 -3.07
C ALA A 236 7.12 -36.84 -4.45
N LEU A 237 7.96 -36.59 -5.47
CA LEU A 237 7.79 -37.16 -6.81
C LEU A 237 8.00 -38.68 -6.85
N LEU A 238 8.96 -39.20 -6.09
CA LEU A 238 9.21 -40.65 -6.02
C LEU A 238 8.05 -41.42 -5.38
N PHE A 239 7.44 -40.87 -4.32
CA PHE A 239 6.26 -41.48 -3.67
C PHE A 239 5.00 -41.43 -4.52
N ALA A 240 4.91 -40.53 -5.51
CA ALA A 240 3.78 -40.47 -6.43
C ALA A 240 3.92 -41.42 -7.64
N LEU A 241 5.10 -42.01 -7.83
CA LEU A 241 5.44 -42.93 -8.94
C LEU A 241 5.43 -44.41 -8.52
N LEU A 242 5.41 -44.70 -7.22
CA LEU A 242 5.22 -46.03 -6.63
C LEU A 242 3.74 -46.27 -6.31
#